data_AF-A0A382UAT6-F1
#
_entry.id   AF-A0A382UAT6-F1
#
_cell.length_a   1.000
_cell.length_b   1.000
_cell.length_c   1.000
_cell.angle_alpha   90.00
_cell.angle_beta   90.00
_cell.angle_gamma   90.00
#
_symmetry.space_group_name_H-M   'P 1'
#
loop_
_entity.id
_entity.type
_entity.pdbx_description
1 polymer ?
#
loop_
_entity_poly.entity_id
_entity_poly.type
_entity_poly.pdbx_seq_one_letter_code
_entity_poly.pdbx_strand_id
1 'polypeptide(L)'
;MKKILIVVALFPFLSIRVHGDEVRETIRLWPDKAPDEPVGIESRKAKVVTGSDGVIRIPYVDTPELIHFPGDPKQATGTCMIVCPGGGYGKLAWNKEGTEIAEWLNTLGVDAVALKYRVPRRDREKPHPWPLQDLRRSIRLVRSKAAEWKIDPKRIGVMGFSAGGHLAVMSASYQDQDSYKPIDAIDQLDVRPNFMVLIYPAYLGNAKKDSGKLDPLVKVNAKTPPTFIAITHDDADRGLFAALYYAELRRNR
;
A
#
# COMPACT_ATOMS: atom_id res chain seq x y z
N MET A 1 -9.69 -74.17 26.79
CA MET A 1 -8.99 -72.87 26.69
C MET A 1 -9.12 -72.36 25.26
N LYS A 2 -10.01 -71.40 24.99
CA LYS A 2 -10.19 -70.79 23.65
C LYS A 2 -9.33 -69.53 23.58
N LYS A 3 -8.40 -69.45 22.63
CA LYS A 3 -7.61 -68.24 22.33
C LYS A 3 -8.46 -67.30 21.47
N ILE A 4 -8.68 -66.08 21.94
CA ILE A 4 -9.32 -65.00 21.17
C ILE A 4 -8.20 -64.23 20.47
N LEU A 5 -8.28 -64.15 19.15
CA LEU A 5 -7.37 -63.39 18.28
C LEU A 5 -7.94 -61.98 18.12
N ILE A 6 -7.25 -60.96 18.61
CA ILE A 6 -7.62 -59.55 18.38
C ILE A 6 -6.89 -59.09 17.12
N VAL A 7 -7.65 -58.82 16.06
CA VAL A 7 -7.15 -58.16 14.85
C VAL A 7 -7.32 -56.65 15.04
N VAL A 8 -6.20 -55.92 15.13
CA VAL A 8 -6.18 -54.46 15.15
C VAL A 8 -6.14 -53.97 13.70
N ALA A 9 -7.26 -53.43 13.21
CA ALA A 9 -7.32 -52.78 11.91
C ALA A 9 -6.71 -51.37 12.02
N LEU A 10 -5.56 -51.17 11.37
CA LEU A 10 -4.94 -49.86 11.17
C LEU A 10 -5.67 -49.12 10.04
N PHE A 11 -6.48 -48.12 10.38
CA PHE A 11 -7.00 -47.17 9.39
C PHE A 11 -5.89 -46.18 9.01
N PRO A 12 -5.63 -45.94 7.71
CA PRO A 12 -4.70 -44.90 7.30
C PRO A 12 -5.31 -43.52 7.61
N PHE A 13 -4.56 -42.68 8.32
CA PHE A 13 -4.90 -41.27 8.52
C PHE A 13 -4.87 -40.56 7.16
N LEU A 14 -6.06 -40.28 6.62
CA LEU A 14 -6.23 -39.39 5.49
C LEU A 14 -5.92 -37.96 5.97
N SER A 15 -4.75 -37.43 5.60
CA SER A 15 -4.39 -36.05 5.90
C SER A 15 -5.21 -35.11 5.03
N ILE A 16 -6.30 -34.58 5.56
CA ILE A 16 -7.02 -33.46 4.96
C ILE A 16 -6.10 -32.24 5.06
N ARG A 17 -5.54 -31.78 3.92
CA ARG A 17 -4.93 -30.45 3.85
C ARG A 17 -6.05 -29.42 3.89
N VAL A 18 -6.38 -28.95 5.08
CA VAL A 18 -7.09 -27.68 5.25
C VAL A 18 -6.10 -26.60 4.83
N HIS A 19 -6.37 -25.90 3.73
CA HIS A 19 -5.70 -24.62 3.47
C HIS A 19 -6.14 -23.69 4.60
N GLY A 20 -5.25 -23.47 5.57
CA GLY A 20 -5.53 -22.57 6.68
C GLY A 20 -5.65 -21.16 6.14
N ASP A 21 -6.77 -20.50 6.46
CA ASP A 21 -6.82 -19.04 6.51
C ASP A 21 -5.82 -18.60 7.59
N GLU A 22 -4.55 -18.42 7.21
CA GLU A 22 -3.56 -17.83 8.12
C GLU A 22 -4.06 -16.46 8.54
N VAL A 23 -4.28 -16.29 9.84
CA VAL A 23 -4.64 -15.00 10.43
C VAL A 23 -3.48 -14.04 10.17
N ARG A 24 -3.69 -13.12 9.23
CA ARG A 24 -2.69 -12.13 8.85
C ARG A 24 -2.51 -11.11 9.97
N GLU A 25 -1.25 -10.81 10.30
CA GLU A 25 -0.93 -9.78 11.27
C GLU A 25 -1.48 -8.43 10.78
N THR A 26 -2.32 -7.82 11.59
CA THR A 26 -2.85 -6.46 11.35
C THR A 26 -2.24 -5.51 12.37
N ILE A 27 -1.56 -4.49 11.87
CA ILE A 27 -0.82 -3.53 12.69
C ILE A 27 -1.52 -2.17 12.58
N ARG A 28 -1.93 -1.62 13.72
CA ARG A 28 -2.40 -0.23 13.78
C ARG A 28 -1.23 0.69 13.46
N LEU A 29 -1.47 1.62 12.54
CA LEU A 29 -0.43 2.50 12.06
C LEU A 29 -0.05 3.60 13.06
N TRP A 30 -1.05 4.05 13.81
CA TRP A 30 -0.93 5.03 14.88
C TRP A 30 -1.22 4.32 16.21
N PRO A 31 -0.40 4.54 17.27
CA PRO A 31 -0.66 3.95 18.59
C PRO A 31 -2.00 4.44 19.16
N ASP A 32 -2.31 5.72 18.92
CA ASP A 32 -3.57 6.37 19.28
C ASP A 32 -4.34 6.78 18.02
N LYS A 33 -5.20 7.80 18.12
CA LYS A 33 -5.90 8.38 16.97
C LYS A 33 -4.88 8.97 15.97
N ALA A 34 -5.13 8.74 14.68
CA ALA A 34 -4.35 9.37 13.62
C ALA A 34 -4.35 10.92 13.76
N PRO A 35 -3.24 11.60 13.43
CA PRO A 35 -3.10 13.04 13.64
C PRO A 35 -4.01 13.84 12.70
N ASP A 36 -4.29 15.08 13.11
CA ASP A 36 -4.97 16.11 12.31
C ASP A 36 -6.38 15.75 11.81
N GLU A 37 -7.01 14.73 12.38
CA GLU A 37 -8.33 14.28 11.95
C GLU A 37 -9.39 15.38 12.17
N PRO A 38 -10.08 15.87 11.13
CA PRO A 38 -11.01 16.98 11.27
C PRO A 38 -12.26 16.56 12.06
N VAL A 39 -12.80 17.50 12.84
CA VAL A 39 -14.05 17.32 13.57
C VAL A 39 -15.19 17.05 12.58
N GLY A 40 -16.07 16.09 12.88
CA GLY A 40 -17.24 15.79 12.07
C GLY A 40 -17.00 14.80 10.93
N ILE A 41 -15.76 14.34 10.71
CA ILE A 41 -15.45 13.37 9.64
C ILE A 41 -16.25 12.08 9.78
N GLU A 42 -16.57 11.69 11.02
CA GLU A 42 -17.33 10.50 11.37
C GLU A 42 -18.75 10.49 10.80
N SER A 43 -19.32 11.67 10.49
CA SER A 43 -20.61 11.78 9.79
C SER A 43 -20.58 11.17 8.39
N ARG A 44 -19.39 10.95 7.82
CA ARG A 44 -19.17 10.33 6.50
C ARG A 44 -18.89 8.83 6.58
N LYS A 45 -19.02 8.22 7.76
CA LYS A 45 -18.89 6.76 7.92
C LYS A 45 -19.84 6.05 6.98
N ALA A 46 -19.30 5.10 6.21
CA ALA A 46 -20.04 4.28 5.28
C ALA A 46 -19.57 2.83 5.39
N LYS A 47 -20.49 1.90 5.14
CA LYS A 47 -20.21 0.46 5.22
C LYS A 47 -19.36 0.00 4.04
N VAL A 48 -18.53 -1.02 4.28
CA VAL A 48 -17.82 -1.73 3.20
C VAL A 48 -18.85 -2.32 2.24
N VAL A 49 -18.56 -2.24 0.94
CA VAL A 49 -19.45 -2.76 -0.12
C VAL A 49 -18.62 -3.62 -1.08
N THR A 50 -19.12 -4.82 -1.40
CA THR A 50 -18.60 -5.62 -2.51
C THR A 50 -19.42 -5.32 -3.75
N GLY A 51 -18.76 -4.85 -4.82
CA GLY A 51 -19.43 -4.60 -6.09
C GLY A 51 -19.82 -5.90 -6.81
N SER A 52 -20.65 -5.80 -7.84
CA SER A 52 -20.96 -6.92 -8.74
C SER A 52 -19.72 -7.46 -9.48
N ASP A 53 -18.66 -6.66 -9.54
CA ASP A 53 -17.34 -7.02 -10.05
C ASP A 53 -16.48 -7.79 -9.03
N GLY A 54 -17.02 -8.14 -7.86
CA GLY A 54 -16.30 -8.83 -6.78
C GLY A 54 -15.32 -7.93 -6.02
N VAL A 55 -15.20 -6.64 -6.36
CA VAL A 55 -14.25 -5.75 -5.70
C VAL A 55 -14.84 -5.19 -4.40
N ILE A 56 -14.16 -5.49 -3.29
CA ILE A 56 -14.41 -4.95 -1.96
C ILE A 56 -13.97 -3.48 -1.94
N ARG A 57 -14.90 -2.60 -1.58
CA ARG A 57 -14.69 -1.15 -1.50
C ARG A 57 -14.84 -0.72 -0.06
N ILE A 58 -13.77 -0.19 0.52
CA ILE A 58 -13.78 0.38 1.88
C ILE A 58 -13.92 1.91 1.74
N PRO A 59 -15.12 2.50 1.93
CA PRO A 59 -15.35 3.92 1.69
C PRO A 59 -14.87 4.83 2.82
N TYR A 60 -14.59 4.26 3.99
CA TYR A 60 -14.23 5.02 5.18
C TYR A 60 -13.20 4.26 6.01
N VAL A 61 -12.14 4.98 6.39
CA VAL A 61 -11.03 4.52 7.24
C VAL A 61 -10.61 5.74 8.08
N ASP A 62 -10.80 5.69 9.39
CA ASP A 62 -10.27 6.66 10.36
C ASP A 62 -9.15 6.06 11.24
N THR A 63 -9.10 4.74 11.33
CA THR A 63 -8.05 3.96 11.97
C THR A 63 -7.25 3.25 10.87
N PRO A 64 -6.19 3.86 10.33
CA PRO A 64 -5.40 3.24 9.27
C PRO A 64 -4.55 2.09 9.82
N GLU A 65 -4.38 1.07 8.97
CA GLU A 65 -3.78 -0.22 9.33
C GLU A 65 -2.85 -0.71 8.23
N LEU A 66 -1.84 -1.48 8.62
CA LEU A 66 -1.07 -2.34 7.72
C LEU A 66 -1.51 -3.78 7.95
N ILE A 67 -1.83 -4.50 6.88
CA ILE A 67 -1.95 -5.95 6.93
C ILE A 67 -0.69 -6.54 6.33
N HIS A 68 0.03 -7.35 7.10
CA HIS A 68 1.28 -7.97 6.69
C HIS A 68 1.04 -9.32 6.00
N PHE A 69 1.70 -9.48 4.86
CA PHE A 69 1.69 -10.64 3.98
C PHE A 69 3.15 -11.11 3.82
N PRO A 70 3.62 -12.03 4.69
CA PRO A 70 4.99 -12.50 4.62
C PRO A 70 5.20 -13.37 3.38
N GLY A 71 6.30 -13.14 2.66
CA GLY A 71 6.72 -14.02 1.57
C GLY A 71 7.20 -15.38 2.09
N ASP A 72 7.23 -16.40 1.22
CA ASP A 72 7.81 -17.70 1.57
C ASP A 72 9.28 -17.52 1.96
N PRO A 73 9.70 -17.85 3.19
CA PRO A 73 11.08 -17.72 3.63
C PRO A 73 12.09 -18.46 2.74
N LYS A 74 11.67 -19.50 2.01
CA LYS A 74 12.53 -20.25 1.09
C LYS A 74 12.82 -19.50 -0.22
N GLN A 75 12.02 -18.48 -0.53
CA GLN A 75 12.12 -17.67 -1.74
C GLN A 75 12.39 -16.19 -1.41
N ALA A 76 12.58 -15.86 -0.13
CA ALA A 76 12.65 -14.49 0.36
C ALA A 76 13.74 -13.67 -0.34
N THR A 77 13.31 -12.59 -0.98
CA THR A 77 14.18 -11.64 -1.68
C THR A 77 14.78 -10.58 -0.74
N GLY A 78 14.35 -10.56 0.53
CA GLY A 78 14.62 -9.47 1.48
C GLY A 78 13.94 -8.14 1.11
N THR A 79 13.01 -8.15 0.16
CA THR A 79 12.28 -6.95 -0.28
C THR A 79 10.93 -6.87 0.41
N CYS A 80 10.51 -5.68 0.83
CA CYS A 80 9.15 -5.43 1.29
C CYS A 80 8.47 -4.38 0.39
N MET A 81 7.22 -4.63 0.00
CA MET A 81 6.41 -3.71 -0.79
C MET A 81 5.21 -3.20 0.00
N ILE A 82 5.10 -1.88 0.15
CA ILE A 82 3.91 -1.22 0.68
C ILE A 82 2.92 -1.00 -0.45
N VAL A 83 1.81 -1.73 -0.44
CA VAL A 83 0.78 -1.66 -1.47
C VAL A 83 -0.28 -0.62 -1.07
N CYS A 84 -0.46 0.38 -1.92
CA CYS A 84 -1.42 1.47 -1.76
C CYS A 84 -2.55 1.31 -2.80
N PRO A 85 -3.75 0.83 -2.39
CA PRO A 85 -4.89 0.70 -3.29
C PRO A 85 -5.34 2.04 -3.87
N GLY A 86 -6.02 2.02 -5.00
CA GLY A 86 -6.70 3.18 -5.57
C GLY A 86 -8.08 3.42 -4.97
N GLY A 87 -8.96 4.06 -5.75
CA GLY A 87 -10.31 4.45 -5.31
C GLY A 87 -10.53 5.96 -5.12
N GLY A 88 -9.68 6.77 -5.76
CA GLY A 88 -9.90 8.22 -5.92
C GLY A 88 -9.78 9.04 -4.63
N TYR A 89 -9.17 8.47 -3.58
CA TYR A 89 -9.21 8.97 -2.20
C TYR A 89 -10.62 9.02 -1.59
N GLY A 90 -11.63 8.46 -2.25
CA GLY A 90 -12.99 8.34 -1.71
C GLY A 90 -13.28 6.99 -1.07
N LYS A 91 -12.48 5.98 -1.43
CA LYS A 91 -12.58 4.59 -0.98
C LYS A 91 -11.26 3.88 -1.30
N LEU A 92 -11.08 2.67 -0.76
CA LEU A 92 -10.01 1.74 -1.17
C LEU A 92 -10.61 0.61 -2.01
N ALA A 93 -10.02 0.31 -3.17
CA ALA A 93 -10.31 -0.91 -3.94
C ALA A 93 -9.53 -2.09 -3.32
N TRP A 94 -10.06 -2.63 -2.22
CA TRP A 94 -9.29 -3.30 -1.19
C TRP A 94 -8.66 -4.63 -1.60
N ASN A 95 -9.42 -5.56 -2.16
CA ASN A 95 -8.86 -6.82 -2.62
C ASN A 95 -8.04 -6.64 -3.89
N LYS A 96 -8.68 -6.12 -4.95
CA LYS A 96 -8.10 -6.03 -6.30
C LYS A 96 -6.78 -5.26 -6.40
N GLU A 97 -6.64 -4.16 -5.66
CA GLU A 97 -5.46 -3.28 -5.72
C GLU A 97 -4.69 -3.28 -4.38
N GLY A 98 -5.02 -4.20 -3.48
CA GLY A 98 -4.43 -4.33 -2.15
C GLY A 98 -4.06 -5.78 -1.86
N THR A 99 -4.99 -6.55 -1.29
CA THR A 99 -4.67 -7.90 -0.78
C THR A 99 -4.28 -8.90 -1.87
N GLU A 100 -4.94 -8.89 -3.03
CA GLU A 100 -4.59 -9.78 -4.15
C GLU A 100 -3.20 -9.45 -4.71
N ILE A 101 -2.81 -8.18 -4.71
CA ILE A 101 -1.48 -7.73 -5.11
C ILE A 101 -0.43 -8.17 -4.09
N ALA A 102 -0.73 -8.05 -2.80
CA ALA A 102 0.15 -8.51 -1.73
C ALA A 102 0.38 -10.03 -1.81
N GLU A 103 -0.67 -10.81 -2.04
CA GLU A 103 -0.60 -12.26 -2.26
C GLU A 103 0.21 -12.60 -3.51
N TRP A 104 0.00 -11.90 -4.63
CA TRP A 104 0.81 -12.07 -5.84
C TRP A 104 2.28 -11.80 -5.59
N LEU A 105 2.63 -10.73 -4.86
CA LEU A 105 4.02 -10.41 -4.52
C LEU A 105 4.68 -11.51 -3.67
N ASN A 106 3.92 -12.15 -2.75
CA ASN A 106 4.44 -13.27 -1.97
C ASN A 106 4.83 -14.47 -2.85
N THR A 107 4.12 -14.70 -3.96
CA THR A 107 4.50 -15.76 -4.93
C THR A 107 5.87 -15.51 -5.59
N LEU A 108 6.37 -14.27 -5.50
CA LEU A 108 7.68 -13.85 -6.00
C LEU A 108 8.73 -13.75 -4.88
N GLY A 109 8.41 -14.19 -3.65
CA GLY A 109 9.29 -14.09 -2.50
C GLY A 109 9.47 -12.65 -1.97
N VAL A 110 8.53 -11.76 -2.28
CA VAL A 110 8.51 -10.38 -1.79
C VAL A 110 7.52 -10.29 -0.62
N ASP A 111 7.97 -9.78 0.52
CA ASP A 111 7.07 -9.43 1.62
C ASP A 111 6.21 -8.25 1.18
N ALA A 112 4.96 -8.23 1.60
CA ALA A 112 4.06 -7.15 1.26
C ALA A 112 3.28 -6.67 2.48
N VAL A 113 2.95 -5.39 2.50
CA VAL A 113 1.96 -4.84 3.42
C VAL A 113 0.89 -4.10 2.63
N ALA A 114 -0.37 -4.48 2.82
CA ALA A 114 -1.48 -3.74 2.25
C ALA A 114 -1.84 -2.57 3.17
N LEU A 115 -1.67 -1.33 2.69
CA LEU A 115 -1.97 -0.13 3.45
C LEU A 115 -3.44 0.25 3.33
N LYS A 116 -4.16 0.11 4.44
CA LYS A 116 -5.50 0.68 4.63
C LYS A 116 -5.36 2.14 5.07
N TYR A 117 -5.05 3.04 4.14
CA TYR A 117 -4.90 4.46 4.43
C TYR A 117 -6.25 5.18 4.57
N ARG A 118 -6.21 6.35 5.21
CA ARG A 118 -7.38 7.17 5.49
C ARG A 118 -8.14 7.60 4.23
N VAL A 119 -9.39 7.14 4.12
CA VAL A 119 -10.42 7.60 3.17
C VAL A 119 -11.72 7.86 3.93
N PRO A 120 -12.67 8.65 3.42
CA PRO A 120 -12.55 9.49 2.23
C PRO A 120 -11.62 10.69 2.46
N ARG A 121 -11.39 11.52 1.43
CA ARG A 121 -10.67 12.80 1.55
C ARG A 121 -11.22 13.61 2.72
N ARG A 122 -10.34 14.11 3.59
CA ARG A 122 -10.70 15.00 4.71
C ARG A 122 -10.97 16.42 4.22
N ASP A 123 -10.26 16.83 3.19
CA ASP A 123 -10.45 18.08 2.46
C ASP A 123 -10.68 17.76 0.97
N ARG A 124 -11.73 18.34 0.37
CA ARG A 124 -12.09 18.08 -1.04
C ARG A 124 -11.03 18.61 -2.01
N GLU A 125 -10.41 19.74 -1.66
CA GLU A 125 -9.38 20.41 -2.46
C GLU A 125 -7.98 19.84 -2.21
N LYS A 126 -7.77 19.24 -1.04
CA LYS A 126 -6.49 18.60 -0.66
C LYS A 126 -6.68 17.11 -0.43
N PRO A 127 -6.62 16.28 -1.49
CA PRO A 127 -6.98 14.87 -1.40
C PRO A 127 -5.98 14.00 -0.61
N HIS A 128 -4.71 14.41 -0.56
CA HIS A 128 -3.60 13.55 -0.14
C HIS A 128 -2.99 13.80 1.26
N PRO A 129 -3.15 14.95 1.98
CA PRO A 129 -2.39 15.19 3.22
C PRO A 129 -2.52 14.10 4.29
N TRP A 130 -3.73 13.67 4.63
CA TRP A 130 -3.99 12.63 5.63
C TRP A 130 -3.49 11.24 5.18
N PRO A 131 -3.82 10.75 3.96
CA PRO A 131 -3.18 9.55 3.42
C PRO A 131 -1.65 9.62 3.36
N LEU A 132 -1.07 10.80 3.11
CA LEU A 132 0.38 10.99 3.02
C LEU A 132 1.04 10.80 4.39
N GLN A 133 0.42 11.30 5.45
CA GLN A 133 0.86 11.01 6.82
C GLN A 133 0.88 9.49 7.05
N ASP A 134 -0.18 8.80 6.63
CA ASP A 134 -0.30 7.36 6.81
C ASP A 134 0.79 6.58 6.02
N LEU A 135 0.98 6.88 4.73
CA LEU A 135 1.99 6.20 3.93
C LEU A 135 3.40 6.43 4.50
N ARG A 136 3.71 7.66 4.91
CA ARG A 136 5.03 8.00 5.45
C ARG A 136 5.31 7.31 6.77
N ARG A 137 4.30 7.28 7.66
CA ARG A 137 4.34 6.49 8.88
C ARG A 137 4.52 4.99 8.59
N SER A 138 3.86 4.50 7.53
CA SER A 138 3.95 3.09 7.11
C SER A 138 5.36 2.71 6.67
N ILE A 139 6.03 3.56 5.88
CA ILE A 139 7.42 3.35 5.46
C ILE A 139 8.34 3.22 6.68
N ARG A 140 8.18 4.11 7.66
CA ARG A 140 8.95 4.08 8.90
C ARG A 140 8.64 2.84 9.74
N LEU A 141 7.37 2.46 9.83
CA LEU A 141 6.94 1.29 10.59
C LEU A 141 7.50 -0.01 10.01
N VAL A 142 7.37 -0.21 8.69
CA VAL A 142 7.98 -1.33 7.97
C VAL A 142 9.49 -1.34 8.17
N ARG A 143 10.14 -0.17 8.08
CA ARG A 143 11.59 -0.06 8.31
C ARG A 143 11.99 -0.41 9.73
N SER A 144 11.18 -0.06 10.75
CA SER A 144 11.42 -0.45 12.14
C SER A 144 11.26 -1.95 12.38
N LYS A 145 10.41 -2.61 11.59
CA LYS A 145 10.17 -4.06 11.62
C LYS A 145 11.16 -4.88 10.80
N ALA A 146 12.13 -4.24 10.14
CA ALA A 146 12.98 -4.89 9.15
C ALA A 146 13.74 -6.11 9.70
N ALA A 147 14.28 -6.02 10.91
CA ALA A 147 14.99 -7.12 11.56
C ALA A 147 14.05 -8.28 11.94
N GLU A 148 12.85 -7.96 12.45
CA GLU A 148 11.82 -8.94 12.84
C GLU A 148 11.31 -9.72 11.63
N TRP A 149 11.04 -9.02 10.53
CA TRP A 149 10.53 -9.62 9.30
C TRP A 149 11.61 -10.15 8.37
N LYS A 150 12.90 -10.02 8.74
CA LYS A 150 14.06 -10.45 7.93
C LYS A 150 14.08 -9.82 6.52
N ILE A 151 13.65 -8.56 6.42
CA ILE A 151 13.73 -7.75 5.19
C ILE A 151 14.92 -6.78 5.26
N ASP A 152 15.44 -6.39 4.11
CA ASP A 152 16.49 -5.36 4.01
C ASP A 152 15.84 -3.97 4.12
N PRO A 153 16.22 -3.13 5.11
CA PRO A 153 15.67 -1.78 5.26
C PRO A 153 16.00 -0.85 4.07
N LYS A 154 16.88 -1.26 3.15
CA LYS A 154 17.22 -0.60 1.89
C LYS A 154 16.43 -1.13 0.69
N ARG A 155 15.52 -2.08 0.89
CA ARG A 155 14.66 -2.68 -0.15
C ARG A 155 13.17 -2.57 0.20
N ILE A 156 12.77 -1.40 0.72
CA ILE A 156 11.37 -1.09 1.03
C ILE A 156 10.80 -0.24 -0.10
N GLY A 157 9.93 -0.82 -0.92
CA GLY A 157 9.27 -0.15 -2.04
C GLY A 157 7.85 0.30 -1.70
N VAL A 158 7.30 1.20 -2.53
CA VAL A 158 5.87 1.55 -2.52
C VAL A 158 5.27 1.24 -3.89
N MET A 159 4.20 0.44 -3.91
CA MET A 159 3.41 0.15 -5.11
C MET A 159 2.06 0.82 -4.98
N GLY A 160 1.70 1.69 -5.92
CA GLY A 160 0.48 2.46 -5.85
C GLY A 160 -0.36 2.36 -7.12
N PHE A 161 -1.68 2.19 -6.95
CA PHE A 161 -2.66 2.09 -8.04
C PHE A 161 -3.53 3.33 -8.09
N SER A 162 -3.66 3.98 -9.24
CA SER A 162 -4.53 5.15 -9.42
C SER A 162 -4.27 6.25 -8.37
N ALA A 163 -5.20 6.50 -7.43
CA ALA A 163 -5.02 7.40 -6.30
C ALA A 163 -3.91 6.96 -5.33
N GLY A 164 -3.69 5.66 -5.14
CA GLY A 164 -2.54 5.13 -4.43
C GLY A 164 -1.22 5.36 -5.17
N GLY A 165 -1.26 5.40 -6.51
CA GLY A 165 -0.11 5.80 -7.35
C GLY A 165 0.24 7.28 -7.15
N HIS A 166 -0.77 8.15 -7.11
CA HIS A 166 -0.58 9.54 -6.70
C HIS A 166 0.03 9.63 -5.30
N LEU A 167 -0.48 8.85 -4.34
CA LEU A 167 -0.01 8.85 -2.96
C LEU A 167 1.48 8.46 -2.87
N ALA A 168 1.92 7.47 -3.64
CA ALA A 168 3.33 7.11 -3.77
C ALA A 168 4.17 8.31 -4.28
N VAL A 169 3.73 8.98 -5.34
CA VAL A 169 4.41 10.18 -5.88
C VAL A 169 4.46 11.32 -4.86
N MET A 170 3.40 11.54 -4.09
CA MET A 170 3.38 12.54 -3.01
C MET A 170 4.39 12.21 -1.92
N SER A 171 4.59 10.93 -1.58
CA SER A 171 5.62 10.54 -0.59
C SER A 171 7.04 10.93 -1.03
N ALA A 172 7.34 10.83 -2.32
CA ALA A 172 8.61 11.27 -2.88
C ALA A 172 8.70 12.80 -3.06
N SER A 173 7.60 13.45 -3.47
CA SER A 173 7.54 14.90 -3.71
C SER A 173 7.72 15.69 -2.42
N TYR A 174 7.22 15.17 -1.30
CA TYR A 174 7.23 15.82 0.01
C TYR A 174 8.19 15.15 1.01
N GLN A 175 9.16 14.38 0.52
CA GLN A 175 10.09 13.61 1.36
C GLN A 175 10.88 14.47 2.37
N ASP A 176 11.21 15.71 2.00
CA ASP A 176 11.99 16.66 2.81
C ASP A 176 11.12 17.63 3.64
N GLN A 177 9.79 17.42 3.70
CA GLN A 177 8.87 18.25 4.48
C GLN A 177 8.21 17.41 5.56
N ASP A 178 7.92 17.94 6.74
CA ASP A 178 7.11 17.20 7.72
C ASP A 178 5.63 17.17 7.30
N SER A 179 4.99 16.01 7.45
CA SER A 179 3.54 15.87 7.22
C SER A 179 2.73 15.79 8.51
N TYR A 180 3.36 15.48 9.63
CA TYR A 180 2.78 15.41 10.98
C TYR A 180 3.91 15.60 12.00
N LYS A 181 3.57 15.96 13.25
CA LYS A 181 4.56 16.06 14.34
C LYS A 181 5.05 14.67 14.76
N PRO A 182 6.37 14.43 14.91
CA PRO A 182 6.88 13.17 15.44
C PRO A 182 6.20 12.76 16.75
N ILE A 183 5.82 11.49 16.87
CA ILE A 183 5.13 10.93 18.04
C ILE A 183 5.94 9.87 18.78
N ASP A 184 6.92 9.24 18.14
CA ASP A 184 7.81 8.25 18.76
C ASP A 184 9.14 8.07 18.01
N ALA A 185 9.94 7.09 18.44
CA ALA A 185 11.28 6.84 17.92
C ALA A 185 11.31 6.46 16.43
N ILE A 186 10.27 5.83 15.88
CA ILE A 186 10.32 5.41 14.46
C ILE A 186 10.16 6.61 13.53
N ASP A 187 9.68 7.76 14.02
CA ASP A 187 9.63 9.00 13.24
C ASP A 187 11.02 9.60 12.96
N GLN A 188 12.07 9.09 13.61
CA GLN A 188 13.46 9.41 13.29
C GLN A 188 14.02 8.55 12.14
N LEU A 189 13.33 7.48 11.75
CA LEU A 189 13.73 6.68 10.60
C LEU A 189 13.49 7.45 9.31
N ASP A 190 14.31 7.16 8.31
CA ASP A 190 14.11 7.66 6.95
C ASP A 190 12.64 7.38 6.54
N VAL A 191 12.07 8.30 5.78
CA VAL A 191 10.67 8.25 5.33
C VAL A 191 10.58 7.99 3.83
N ARG A 192 11.71 8.03 3.13
CA ARG A 192 11.81 7.83 1.70
C ARG A 192 11.65 6.33 1.38
N PRO A 193 10.80 5.96 0.40
CA PRO A 193 10.81 4.61 -0.12
C PRO A 193 12.04 4.40 -0.99
N ASN A 194 12.60 3.19 -0.99
CA ASN A 194 13.81 2.88 -1.75
C ASN A 194 13.54 2.83 -3.27
N PHE A 195 12.31 2.52 -3.68
CA PHE A 195 11.84 2.54 -5.05
C PHE A 195 10.32 2.63 -5.10
N MET A 196 9.76 3.01 -6.24
CA MET A 196 8.32 3.10 -6.46
C MET A 196 7.87 2.29 -7.68
N VAL A 197 6.67 1.71 -7.58
CA VAL A 197 5.97 1.07 -8.69
C VAL A 197 4.62 1.76 -8.86
N LEU A 198 4.48 2.52 -9.93
CA LEU A 198 3.30 3.33 -10.19
C LEU A 198 2.44 2.66 -11.26
N ILE A 199 1.25 2.25 -10.86
CA ILE A 199 0.28 1.61 -11.75
C ILE A 199 -0.85 2.61 -12.01
N TYR A 200 -0.92 3.08 -13.26
CA TYR A 200 -1.83 4.12 -13.76
C TYR A 200 -2.07 5.30 -12.79
N PRO A 201 -1.00 5.99 -12.32
CA PRO A 201 -1.12 6.99 -11.28
C PRO A 201 -2.04 8.14 -11.69
N ALA A 202 -3.02 8.44 -10.83
CA ALA A 202 -3.96 9.55 -11.05
C ALA A 202 -3.38 10.88 -10.53
N TYR A 203 -4.07 11.99 -10.81
CA TYR A 203 -3.79 13.32 -10.22
C TYR A 203 -2.37 13.88 -10.45
N LEU A 204 -1.61 13.32 -11.39
CA LEU A 204 -0.30 13.88 -11.77
C LEU A 204 -0.41 15.15 -12.62
N GLY A 205 -1.62 15.50 -13.04
CA GLY A 205 -1.97 16.72 -13.77
C GLY A 205 -3.46 16.75 -14.07
N ASN A 206 -3.89 17.69 -14.91
CA ASN A 206 -5.28 17.80 -15.34
C ASN A 206 -5.33 18.27 -16.80
N ALA A 207 -5.62 17.35 -17.74
CA ALA A 207 -5.55 17.66 -19.17
C ALA A 207 -6.60 18.68 -19.62
N LYS A 208 -7.66 18.89 -18.83
CA LYS A 208 -8.67 19.93 -19.08
C LYS A 208 -8.20 21.33 -18.68
N LYS A 209 -7.16 21.43 -17.84
CA LYS A 209 -6.59 22.70 -17.37
C LYS A 209 -5.28 23.02 -18.08
N ASP A 210 -4.34 22.09 -18.05
CA ASP A 210 -3.03 22.21 -18.69
C ASP A 210 -2.51 20.80 -19.02
N SER A 211 -2.43 20.48 -20.31
CA SER A 211 -1.94 19.19 -20.81
C SER A 211 -0.42 19.14 -20.92
N GLY A 212 0.28 20.27 -20.79
CA GLY A 212 1.73 20.36 -20.99
C GLY A 212 2.56 20.23 -19.72
N LYS A 213 1.92 20.20 -18.54
CA LYS A 213 2.62 20.28 -17.25
C LYS A 213 2.03 19.35 -16.21
N LEU A 214 2.91 18.85 -15.34
CA LEU A 214 2.50 18.15 -14.14
C LEU A 214 1.79 19.10 -13.17
N ASP A 215 0.95 18.53 -12.30
CA ASP A 215 0.38 19.26 -11.18
C ASP A 215 1.51 19.86 -10.32
N PRO A 216 1.41 21.12 -9.86
CA PRO A 216 2.45 21.76 -9.05
C PRO A 216 2.83 21.03 -7.75
N LEU A 217 1.97 20.14 -7.26
CA LEU A 217 2.25 19.31 -6.09
C LEU A 217 3.25 18.18 -6.41
N VAL A 218 3.38 17.79 -7.68
CA VAL A 218 4.30 16.76 -8.14
C VAL A 218 5.70 17.36 -8.27
N LYS A 219 6.61 16.93 -7.40
CA LYS A 219 8.00 17.40 -7.36
C LYS A 219 8.93 16.25 -7.71
N VAL A 220 9.72 16.46 -8.76
CA VAL A 220 10.75 15.52 -9.20
C VAL A 220 12.10 16.18 -9.04
N ASN A 221 13.05 15.47 -8.43
CA ASN A 221 14.42 15.92 -8.22
C ASN A 221 15.36 14.71 -8.11
N ALA A 222 16.66 14.96 -7.91
CA ALA A 222 17.69 13.90 -7.80
C ALA A 222 17.47 12.91 -6.64
N LYS A 223 16.64 13.25 -5.64
CA LYS A 223 16.27 12.35 -4.54
C LYS A 223 15.01 11.53 -4.84
N THR A 224 14.33 11.76 -5.96
CA THR A 224 13.16 10.96 -6.34
C THR A 224 13.58 9.49 -6.51
N PRO A 225 12.93 8.53 -5.83
CA PRO A 225 13.34 7.13 -5.89
C PRO A 225 13.30 6.53 -7.30
N PRO A 226 14.13 5.51 -7.59
CA PRO A 226 13.97 4.68 -8.78
C PRO A 226 12.51 4.25 -8.95
N THR A 227 11.95 4.47 -10.14
CA THR A 227 10.51 4.33 -10.36
C THR A 227 10.24 3.48 -11.60
N PHE A 228 9.38 2.48 -11.45
CA PHE A 228 8.71 1.77 -12.54
C PHE A 228 7.31 2.34 -12.74
N ILE A 229 6.87 2.47 -13.99
CA ILE A 229 5.54 2.99 -14.34
C ILE A 229 4.89 2.04 -15.35
N ALA A 230 3.64 1.64 -15.09
CA ALA A 230 2.82 0.94 -16.05
C ALA A 230 1.45 1.64 -16.20
N ILE A 231 1.04 1.85 -17.45
CA ILE A 231 -0.25 2.46 -17.80
C ILE A 231 -0.65 2.00 -19.20
N THR A 232 -1.96 1.85 -19.44
CA THR A 232 -2.49 1.55 -20.77
C THR A 232 -2.60 2.83 -21.59
N HIS A 233 -2.35 2.73 -22.89
CA HIS A 233 -2.32 3.88 -23.80
C HIS A 233 -3.65 4.65 -23.86
N ASP A 234 -4.77 3.94 -23.71
CA ASP A 234 -6.13 4.46 -23.82
C ASP A 234 -6.65 5.17 -22.55
N ASP A 235 -5.93 5.11 -21.43
CA ASP A 235 -6.18 5.98 -20.27
C ASP A 235 -5.56 7.36 -20.53
N ALA A 236 -6.10 8.10 -21.49
CA ALA A 236 -5.44 9.25 -22.11
C ALA A 236 -4.98 10.34 -21.10
N ASP A 237 -5.79 10.64 -20.09
CA ASP A 237 -5.46 11.66 -19.07
C ASP A 237 -4.29 11.18 -18.20
N ARG A 238 -4.35 9.97 -17.62
CA ARG A 238 -3.28 9.46 -16.76
C ARG A 238 -2.05 9.09 -17.58
N GLY A 239 -2.22 8.62 -18.81
CA GLY A 239 -1.16 8.21 -19.74
C GLY A 239 -0.27 9.39 -20.10
N LEU A 240 -0.88 10.53 -20.44
CA LEU A 240 -0.17 11.77 -20.69
C LEU A 240 0.68 12.20 -19.49
N PHE A 241 0.10 12.27 -18.30
CA PHE A 241 0.83 12.74 -17.12
C PHE A 241 1.85 11.72 -16.59
N ALA A 242 1.62 10.41 -16.78
CA ALA A 242 2.63 9.40 -16.54
C ALA A 242 3.85 9.58 -17.47
N ALA A 243 3.63 9.90 -18.74
CA ALA A 243 4.71 10.21 -19.69
C ALA A 243 5.46 11.50 -19.33
N LEU A 244 4.74 12.56 -18.94
CA LEU A 244 5.36 13.80 -18.45
C LEU A 244 6.18 13.56 -17.16
N TYR A 245 5.66 12.77 -16.24
CA TYR A 245 6.36 12.39 -15.01
C TYR A 245 7.62 11.59 -15.33
N TYR A 246 7.55 10.64 -16.27
CA TYR A 246 8.73 9.93 -16.76
C TYR A 246 9.77 10.87 -17.38
N ALA A 247 9.34 11.85 -18.20
CA ALA A 247 10.24 12.84 -18.77
C ALA A 247 10.95 13.65 -17.67
N GLU A 248 10.24 14.08 -16.63
CA GLU A 248 10.84 14.76 -15.48
C GLU A 248 11.81 13.88 -14.69
N LEU A 249 11.49 12.59 -14.51
CA LEU A 249 12.43 11.64 -13.90
C LEU A 249 13.73 11.57 -14.71
N ARG A 250 13.65 11.55 -16.05
CA ARG A 250 14.83 11.52 -16.93
C ARG A 250 15.64 12.81 -16.89
N ARG A 251 15.00 13.96 -16.72
CA ARG A 251 15.64 15.28 -16.63
C ARG A 251 16.41 15.50 -15.32
N ASN A 252 16.00 14.81 -14.25
CA ASN A 252 16.54 14.99 -12.90
C ASN A 252 17.40 13.81 -12.41
N ARG A 253 17.89 12.95 -13.32
CA ARG A 253 18.81 11.84 -13.02
C ARG A 253 20.27 12.23 -13.21
#